data_AF-A0A918V655-F1
#
_entry.id   AF-A0A918V655-F1
#
_cell.length_a   1.000
_cell.length_b   1.000
_cell.length_c   1.000
_cell.angle_alpha   90.00
_cell.angle_beta   90.00
_cell.angle_gamma   90.00
#
_symmetry.space_group_name_H-M   'P 1'
#
loop_
_entity.id
_entity.type
_entity.pdbx_description
1 polymer ?
#
loop_
_entity_poly.entity_id
_entity_poly.type
_entity_poly.pdbx_seq_one_letter_code
_entity_poly.pdbx_strand_id
1 'polypeptide(L)'
;MSVEVRIETGRIARFLRMRGGRVERKLRERTARVARIAQQEAPGSMGRYVDWHIEEGPRGLEGVITCDHPAVHYVLNGTRPHLIRPRRRGGVLRFEVGGEVVFTRLVRHPGTRPNNFLGRALRLGR
;
A
#
# COMPACT_ATOMS: atom_id res chain seq x y z
N MET A 1 -23.17 43.60 33.48
CA MET A 1 -22.83 43.70 32.05
C MET A 1 -22.64 42.29 31.51
N SER A 2 -23.32 41.91 30.44
CA SER A 2 -23.17 40.60 29.81
C SER A 2 -22.40 40.73 28.50
N VAL A 3 -21.44 39.84 28.27
CA VAL A 3 -20.72 39.71 27.01
C VAL A 3 -21.18 38.42 26.32
N GLU A 4 -21.60 38.51 25.07
CA GLU A 4 -21.97 37.37 24.23
C GLU A 4 -20.85 37.09 23.23
N VAL A 5 -20.37 35.84 23.18
CA VAL A 5 -19.42 35.36 22.17
C VAL A 5 -20.16 34.36 21.29
N ARG A 6 -20.28 34.66 20.00
CA ARG A 6 -20.88 33.77 19.00
C ARG A 6 -19.80 33.10 18.17
N ILE A 7 -19.86 31.77 18.09
CA ILE A 7 -18.94 30.96 17.30
C ILE A 7 -19.64 30.53 16.01
N GLU A 8 -19.10 30.96 14.86
CA GLU A 8 -19.58 30.53 13.55
C GLU A 8 -18.93 29.22 13.10
N THR A 9 -19.62 28.12 13.38
CA THR A 9 -19.16 26.75 13.09
C THR A 9 -18.87 26.52 11.60
N GLY A 10 -19.63 27.11 10.68
CA GLY A 10 -19.40 26.98 9.23
C GLY A 10 -18.06 27.56 8.77
N ARG A 11 -17.65 28.71 9.32
CA ARG A 11 -16.35 29.34 9.03
C ARG A 11 -15.20 28.54 9.61
N ILE A 12 -15.37 27.98 10.80
CA ILE A 12 -14.38 27.08 11.43
C ILE A 12 -14.22 25.80 10.59
N ALA A 13 -15.31 25.18 10.18
CA ALA A 13 -15.25 23.97 9.35
C ALA A 13 -14.52 24.24 8.02
N ARG A 14 -14.80 25.38 7.37
CA ARG A 14 -14.08 25.80 6.16
C ARG A 14 -12.59 26.00 6.44
N PHE A 15 -12.25 26.73 7.51
CA PHE A 15 -10.86 26.98 7.90
C PHE A 15 -10.08 25.70 8.23
N LEU A 16 -10.72 24.75 8.91
CA LEU A 16 -10.13 23.46 9.24
C LEU A 16 -9.85 22.62 7.99
N ARG A 17 -10.72 22.70 6.98
CA ARG A 17 -10.61 21.98 5.70
C ARG A 17 -9.73 22.68 4.65
N MET A 18 -9.31 23.93 4.88
CA MET A 18 -8.42 24.64 3.96
C MET A 18 -7.07 23.93 3.83
N ARG A 19 -6.46 24.08 2.65
CA ARG A 19 -5.11 23.61 2.37
C ARG A 19 -4.11 24.24 3.35
N GLY A 20 -3.27 23.43 3.98
CA GLY A 20 -2.35 23.82 5.06
C GLY A 20 -3.01 23.93 6.43
N GLY A 21 -4.32 23.68 6.57
CA GLY A 21 -5.06 23.72 7.83
C GLY A 21 -4.70 22.61 8.82
N ARG A 22 -5.19 22.71 10.07
CA ARG A 22 -4.91 21.71 11.11
C ARG A 22 -5.34 20.29 10.72
N VAL A 23 -6.46 20.15 9.99
CA VAL A 23 -6.96 18.83 9.56
C VAL A 23 -6.05 18.24 8.49
N GLU A 24 -5.69 19.01 7.46
CA GLU A 24 -4.79 18.52 6.41
C GLU A 24 -3.43 18.12 7.00
N ARG A 25 -2.84 18.94 7.88
CA ARG A 25 -1.56 18.59 8.52
C ARG A 25 -1.66 17.28 9.30
N LYS A 26 -2.73 17.11 10.09
CA LYS A 26 -2.91 15.87 10.85
C LYS A 26 -3.14 14.66 9.97
N LEU A 27 -3.91 14.85 8.89
CA LEU A 27 -4.13 13.82 7.88
C LEU A 27 -2.81 13.44 7.21
N ARG A 28 -2.02 14.42 6.77
CA ARG A 28 -0.68 14.24 6.19
C ARG A 28 0.26 13.45 7.11
N GLU A 29 0.33 13.81 8.38
CA GLU A 29 1.12 13.07 9.38
C GLU A 29 0.69 11.60 9.47
N ARG A 30 -0.62 11.35 9.53
CA ARG A 30 -1.19 9.99 9.60
C ARG A 30 -0.93 9.19 8.33
N THR A 31 -1.19 9.78 7.16
CA THR A 31 -0.95 9.13 5.86
C THR A 31 0.52 8.79 5.70
N ALA A 32 1.43 9.73 5.99
CA ALA A 32 2.87 9.49 5.98
C ALA A 32 3.29 8.36 6.94
N ARG A 33 2.65 8.28 8.11
CA ARG A 33 2.89 7.20 9.08
C ARG A 33 2.45 5.84 8.54
N VAL A 34 1.24 5.75 7.99
CA VAL A 34 0.73 4.51 7.37
C VAL A 34 1.63 4.10 6.20
N ALA A 35 2.01 5.04 5.32
CA ALA A 35 2.87 4.76 4.18
C ALA A 35 4.24 4.19 4.61
N ARG A 36 4.85 4.75 5.66
CA ARG A 36 6.11 4.22 6.21
C ARG A 36 5.98 2.79 6.74
N ILE A 37 4.88 2.49 7.43
CA ILE A 37 4.62 1.12 7.91
C ILE A 37 4.41 0.19 6.70
N ALA A 38 3.67 0.63 5.69
CA ALA A 38 3.48 -0.13 4.46
C ALA A 38 4.82 -0.41 3.75
N GLN A 39 5.72 0.58 3.69
CA GLN A 39 7.07 0.42 3.12
C GLN A 39 7.88 -0.64 3.87
N GLN A 40 7.78 -0.70 5.20
CA GLN A 40 8.50 -1.65 6.05
C GLN A 40 7.92 -3.07 5.99
N GLU A 41 6.59 -3.17 5.90
CA GLU A 41 5.86 -4.45 5.85
C GLU A 41 5.86 -5.09 4.45
N ALA A 42 6.14 -4.31 3.41
CA ALA A 42 6.14 -4.77 2.03
C ALA A 42 7.26 -5.80 1.78
N PRO A 43 6.97 -6.95 1.15
CA PRO A 43 7.97 -7.98 0.92
C PRO A 43 8.96 -7.59 -0.19
N GLY A 44 10.22 -8.00 -0.02
CA GLY A 44 11.27 -7.77 -1.01
C GLY A 44 11.48 -6.29 -1.32
N SER A 45 11.47 -5.93 -2.60
CA SER A 45 11.64 -4.54 -3.05
C SER A 45 10.34 -3.72 -3.10
N MET A 46 9.18 -4.31 -2.80
CA MET A 46 7.88 -3.67 -2.99
C MET A 46 7.71 -2.38 -2.18
N GLY A 47 8.39 -2.26 -1.04
CA GLY A 47 8.37 -1.03 -0.24
C GLY A 47 8.85 0.20 -1.01
N ARG A 48 9.75 0.04 -1.99
CA ARG A 48 10.25 1.14 -2.83
C ARG A 48 9.21 1.72 -3.79
N TYR A 49 8.11 0.99 -4.00
CA TYR A 49 7.02 1.36 -4.89
C TYR A 49 5.81 1.90 -4.13
N VAL A 50 5.91 2.03 -2.80
CA VAL A 50 4.85 2.62 -1.98
C VAL A 50 4.99 4.13 -2.00
N ASP A 51 3.96 4.79 -2.53
CA ASP A 51 3.83 6.24 -2.54
C ASP A 51 2.55 6.68 -1.83
N TRP A 52 2.46 7.96 -1.50
CA TRP A 52 1.28 8.53 -0.88
C TRP A 52 1.14 10.03 -1.16
N HIS A 53 -0.10 10.48 -1.17
CA HIS A 53 -0.43 11.90 -1.28
C HIS A 53 -1.72 12.22 -0.52
N ILE A 54 -2.02 13.51 -0.42
CA ILE A 54 -3.31 14.01 0.05
C ILE A 54 -4.05 14.57 -1.15
N GLU A 55 -5.32 14.21 -1.29
CA GLU A 55 -6.20 14.74 -2.32
C GLU A 55 -7.56 15.14 -1.74
N GLU A 56 -8.34 15.88 -2.52
CA GLU A 56 -9.72 16.22 -2.19
C GLU A 56 -10.66 15.30 -2.95
N GLY A 57 -11.30 14.38 -2.24
CA GLY A 57 -12.29 13.45 -2.78
C GLY A 57 -13.73 13.92 -2.53
N PRO A 58 -14.73 13.14 -2.96
CA PRO A 58 -16.16 13.47 -2.79
C PRO A 58 -16.60 13.69 -1.34
N ARG A 59 -15.86 13.15 -0.38
CA ARG A 59 -16.15 13.25 1.07
C ARG A 59 -15.21 14.22 1.81
N GLY A 60 -14.40 14.98 1.08
CA GLY A 60 -13.42 15.91 1.62
C GLY A 60 -11.98 15.41 1.46
N LEU A 61 -11.08 15.88 2.32
CA LEU A 61 -9.66 15.51 2.25
C LEU A 61 -9.45 14.03 2.56
N GLU A 62 -8.76 13.33 1.65
CA GLU A 62 -8.44 11.92 1.75
C GLU A 62 -6.92 11.71 1.68
N GLY A 63 -6.43 10.74 2.45
CA GLY A 63 -5.04 10.29 2.39
C GLY A 63 -4.95 9.05 1.54
N VAL A 64 -4.25 9.13 0.41
CA VAL A 64 -4.13 8.04 -0.55
C VAL A 64 -2.76 7.40 -0.42
N ILE A 65 -2.72 6.07 -0.44
CA ILE A 65 -1.49 5.27 -0.36
C ILE A 65 -1.59 4.22 -1.44
N THR A 66 -0.59 4.19 -2.32
CA THR A 66 -0.53 3.28 -3.47
C THR A 66 0.70 2.40 -3.38
N CYS A 67 0.73 1.32 -4.16
CA CYS A 67 1.91 0.52 -4.38
C CYS A 67 1.89 0.05 -5.84
N ASP A 68 2.76 0.62 -6.68
CA ASP A 68 2.75 0.39 -8.13
C ASP A 68 3.70 -0.74 -8.55
N HIS A 69 4.07 -1.62 -7.63
CA HIS A 69 4.91 -2.77 -7.96
C HIS A 69 4.14 -3.73 -8.87
N PRO A 70 4.70 -4.21 -10.00
CA PRO A 70 3.97 -5.05 -10.98
C PRO A 70 3.35 -6.33 -10.40
N ALA A 71 3.92 -6.83 -9.30
CA ALA A 71 3.43 -8.02 -8.61
C ALA A 71 2.54 -7.76 -7.37
N VAL A 72 2.19 -6.49 -7.08
CA VAL A 72 1.46 -6.13 -5.85
C VAL A 72 0.12 -6.88 -5.72
N HIS A 73 -0.63 -7.02 -6.82
CA HIS A 73 -1.92 -7.70 -6.79
C HIS A 73 -1.80 -9.18 -6.42
N TYR A 74 -0.76 -9.86 -6.91
CA TYR A 74 -0.50 -11.26 -6.58
C TYR A 74 -0.06 -11.44 -5.12
N VAL A 75 0.60 -10.45 -4.53
CA VAL A 75 0.97 -10.48 -3.12
C VAL A 75 -0.23 -10.20 -2.23
N LEU A 76 -1.01 -9.16 -2.54
CA LEU A 76 -2.17 -8.80 -1.72
C LEU A 76 -3.23 -9.90 -1.70
N ASN A 77 -3.45 -10.57 -2.83
CA ASN A 77 -4.51 -11.57 -3.00
C ASN A 77 -4.01 -13.01 -2.96
N GLY A 78 -2.69 -13.23 -2.97
CA GLY A 78 -2.11 -14.55 -3.17
C GLY A 78 -2.29 -15.07 -4.60
N THR A 79 -1.84 -16.29 -4.83
CA THR A 79 -2.00 -16.99 -6.12
C THR A 79 -2.51 -18.40 -5.89
N ARG A 80 -3.37 -18.88 -6.80
CA ARG A 80 -3.85 -20.27 -6.80
C ARG A 80 -2.74 -21.24 -7.22
N PRO A 81 -2.86 -22.54 -6.93
CA PRO A 81 -1.99 -23.55 -7.52
C PRO A 81 -1.93 -23.42 -9.04
N HIS A 82 -0.73 -23.42 -9.61
CA HIS A 82 -0.52 -23.23 -11.04
C HIS A 82 0.79 -23.85 -11.53
N LEU A 83 0.88 -24.03 -12.85
CA LEU A 83 2.08 -24.53 -13.50
C LEU A 83 2.96 -23.34 -13.92
N ILE A 84 4.24 -23.39 -13.56
CA ILE A 84 5.25 -22.47 -14.07
C ILE A 84 5.98 -23.17 -15.21
N ARG A 85 6.03 -22.51 -16.37
CA ARG A 85 6.68 -23.00 -17.58
C ARG A 85 7.66 -21.95 -18.12
N PRO A 86 8.75 -22.38 -18.78
CA PRO A 86 9.62 -21.48 -19.54
C PRO A 86 8.82 -20.66 -20.54
N ARG A 87 9.11 -19.35 -20.64
CA ARG A 87 8.44 -18.47 -21.60
C ARG A 87 8.83 -18.77 -23.06
N ARG A 88 10.10 -19.14 -23.28
CA ARG A 88 10.63 -19.44 -24.61
C ARG A 88 10.37 -20.89 -24.98
N ARG A 89 9.96 -21.13 -26.23
CA ARG A 89 9.78 -22.49 -26.77
C ARG A 89 11.09 -23.26 -26.67
N GLY A 90 11.03 -24.48 -26.14
CA GLY A 90 12.23 -25.31 -25.94
C GLY A 90 13.04 -24.98 -24.68
N GLY A 91 12.76 -23.87 -23.99
CA GLY A 91 13.53 -23.44 -22.81
C GLY A 91 13.41 -24.36 -21.60
N VAL A 92 14.26 -24.09 -20.61
CA VAL A 92 14.25 -24.72 -19.28
C VAL A 92 14.29 -23.65 -18.19
N LEU A 93 13.74 -23.96 -17.03
CA LEU A 93 13.90 -23.21 -15.79
C LEU A 93 15.19 -23.69 -15.12
N ARG A 94 15.94 -22.79 -14.50
CA ARG A 94 17.14 -23.09 -13.72
C ARG A 94 16.93 -22.61 -12.29
N PHE A 95 17.20 -23.49 -11.33
CA PHE A 95 17.15 -23.20 -9.91
C PHE A 95 18.48 -23.55 -9.28
N GLU A 96 18.82 -22.86 -8.20
CA GLU A 96 19.96 -23.20 -7.34
C GLU A 96 19.40 -23.57 -5.97
N VAL A 97 19.65 -24.81 -5.54
CA VAL A 97 19.06 -25.37 -4.31
C VAL A 97 20.15 -26.15 -3.59
N GLY A 98 20.48 -25.74 -2.37
CA GLY A 98 21.50 -26.43 -1.56
C GLY A 98 22.91 -26.44 -2.18
N GLY A 99 23.24 -25.50 -3.05
CA GLY A 99 24.52 -25.45 -3.78
C GLY A 99 24.54 -26.24 -5.10
N GLU A 100 23.46 -26.97 -5.42
CA GLU A 100 23.30 -27.66 -6.69
C GLU A 100 22.43 -26.88 -7.67
N VAL A 101 22.69 -27.06 -8.96
CA VAL A 101 21.90 -26.44 -10.03
C VAL A 101 20.92 -27.45 -10.62
N VAL A 102 19.62 -27.15 -10.53
CA VAL A 102 18.53 -27.99 -11.02
C VAL A 102 17.88 -27.36 -12.24
N PHE A 103 17.69 -28.15 -13.29
CA PHE A 103 16.97 -27.74 -14.50
C PHE A 103 15.64 -28.49 -14.64
N THR A 104 14.57 -27.79 -15.00
CA THR A 104 13.27 -28.42 -15.26
C THR A 104 12.47 -27.64 -16.31
N ARG A 105 11.57 -28.31 -17.02
CA ARG A 105 10.63 -27.67 -17.95
C ARG A 105 9.32 -27.27 -17.30
N LEU A 106 9.09 -27.67 -16.05
CA LEU A 106 7.81 -27.50 -15.37
C LEU A 106 7.99 -27.45 -13.85
N VAL A 107 7.33 -26.49 -13.20
CA VAL A 107 7.13 -26.50 -11.75
C VAL A 107 5.62 -26.51 -11.46
N ARG A 108 5.19 -27.41 -10.57
CA ARG A 108 3.83 -27.44 -10.01
C ARG A 108 3.82 -26.57 -8.76
N HIS A 109 3.52 -25.28 -8.92
CA HIS A 109 3.53 -24.33 -7.82
C HIS A 109 2.24 -24.46 -7.00
N PRO A 110 2.29 -24.62 -5.67
CA PRO A 110 1.10 -24.77 -4.83
C PRO A 110 0.27 -23.47 -4.72
N GLY A 111 0.82 -22.36 -5.20
CA GLY A 111 0.26 -21.03 -5.00
C GLY A 111 0.96 -20.30 -3.86
N THR A 112 0.52 -19.08 -3.59
CA THR A 112 1.04 -18.25 -2.51
C THR A 112 -0.11 -17.77 -1.63
N ARG A 113 0.13 -17.68 -0.32
CA ARG A 113 -0.86 -17.12 0.61
C ARG A 113 -0.92 -15.59 0.44
N PRO A 114 -2.11 -14.97 0.61
CA PRO A 114 -2.25 -13.53 0.59
C PRO A 114 -1.41 -12.85 1.68
N ASN A 115 -0.79 -11.73 1.35
CA ASN A 115 -0.09 -10.84 2.27
C ASN A 115 -0.61 -9.41 2.10
N ASN A 116 -1.67 -9.07 2.84
CA ASN A 116 -2.27 -7.74 2.80
C ASN A 116 -1.52 -6.74 3.71
N PHE A 117 -0.29 -6.39 3.31
CA PHE A 117 0.57 -5.46 4.05
C PHE A 117 -0.01 -4.03 4.10
N LEU A 118 -0.69 -3.56 3.05
CA LEU A 118 -1.37 -2.25 3.05
C LEU A 118 -2.49 -2.21 4.11
N GLY A 119 -3.31 -3.26 4.19
CA GLY A 119 -4.36 -3.37 5.19
C GLY A 119 -3.82 -3.47 6.62
N ARG A 120 -2.68 -4.14 6.83
CA ARG A 120 -1.99 -4.14 8.14
C ARG A 120 -1.46 -2.76 8.48
N ALA A 121 -0.79 -2.09 7.54
CA ALA A 121 -0.26 -0.74 7.74
C ALA A 121 -1.36 0.25 8.14
N LEU A 122 -2.53 0.20 7.49
CA LEU A 122 -3.67 1.04 7.84
C LEU A 122 -4.15 0.79 9.28
N ARG A 123 -4.19 -0.47 9.73
CA ARG A 123 -4.59 -0.81 11.11
C ARG A 123 -3.59 -0.32 12.16
N LEU A 124 -2.30 -0.35 11.84
CA LEU A 124 -1.21 0.05 12.75
C LEU A 124 -0.98 1.57 12.76
N GLY A 125 -1.23 2.21 11.62
CA GLY A 125 -0.92 3.62 11.37
C GLY A 125 -2.02 4.62 11.73
N ARG A 126 -3.28 4.17 11.83
CA ARG A 126 -4.45 5.00 12.15
C ARG A 126 -4.43 5.60 13.57
#